data_AF-A0A3Q9JLS1-F1
#
_entry.id   AF-A0A3Q9JLS1-F1
#
_cell.length_a   1.000
_cell.length_b   1.000
_cell.length_c   1.000
_cell.angle_alpha   90.00
_cell.angle_beta   90.00
_cell.angle_gamma   90.00
#
_symmetry.space_group_name_H-M   'P 1'
#
loop_
_entity.id
_entity.type
_entity.pdbx_description
1 polymer ?
#
loop_
_entity_poly.entity_id
_entity_poly.type
_entity_poly.pdbx_seq_one_letter_code
_entity_poly.pdbx_strand_id
1 'polypeptide(L)'
;MSEEFAIIQNLKDAGCDEVLIKSYLTLKAKDYTDEQLRLLACHRCNLMTELHGNQKKIDRLDYLIYFIKKSISTENRLGDLP
;
A
#
# COMPACT_ATOMS: atom_id res chain seq x y z
N MET A 1 -25.93 -14.19 -7.21
CA MET A 1 -24.56 -13.72 -7.50
C MET A 1 -23.75 -14.89 -8.00
N SER A 2 -23.05 -14.79 -9.14
CA SER A 2 -22.20 -15.89 -9.63
C SER A 2 -20.83 -15.88 -8.95
N GLU A 3 -20.20 -17.05 -8.87
CA GLU A 3 -18.85 -17.21 -8.31
C GLU A 3 -17.81 -16.34 -9.05
N GLU A 4 -17.91 -16.27 -10.37
CA GLU A 4 -17.00 -15.47 -11.21
C GLU A 4 -17.13 -13.97 -10.93
N PHE A 5 -18.35 -13.46 -10.72
CA PHE A 5 -18.54 -12.06 -10.35
C PHE A 5 -17.88 -11.76 -9.01
N ALA A 6 -18.04 -12.64 -8.02
CA ALA A 6 -17.42 -12.47 -6.71
C ALA A 6 -15.89 -12.45 -6.82
N ILE A 7 -15.30 -13.33 -7.63
CA ILE A 7 -13.85 -13.35 -7.88
C ILE A 7 -13.38 -12.02 -8.50
N ILE A 8 -14.05 -11.54 -9.54
CA ILE A 8 -13.67 -10.30 -10.22
C ILE A 8 -13.77 -9.10 -9.26
N GLN A 9 -14.81 -9.03 -8.43
CA GLN A 9 -14.91 -7.97 -7.42
C GLN A 9 -13.77 -8.04 -6.40
N ASN A 10 -13.46 -9.22 -5.87
CA ASN A 10 -12.34 -9.38 -4.94
C ASN A 10 -11.00 -8.93 -5.55
N LEU A 11 -10.76 -9.23 -6.83
CA LEU A 11 -9.55 -8.78 -7.53
C LEU A 11 -9.52 -7.26 -7.66
N LYS A 12 -10.65 -6.62 -8.01
CA LYS A 12 -10.76 -5.16 -8.10
C LYS A 12 -10.55 -4.49 -6.74
N ASP A 13 -11.17 -5.01 -5.69
CA ASP A 13 -11.05 -4.49 -4.32
C ASP A 13 -9.62 -4.64 -3.80
N ALA A 14 -8.89 -5.66 -4.24
CA ALA A 14 -7.47 -5.84 -3.97
C ALA A 14 -6.55 -4.93 -4.81
N GLY A 15 -7.11 -4.04 -5.63
CA GLY A 15 -6.35 -3.13 -6.49
C GLY A 15 -5.66 -3.82 -7.67
N CYS A 16 -6.14 -4.99 -8.10
CA CYS A 16 -5.66 -5.61 -9.33
C CYS A 16 -6.18 -4.83 -10.52
N ASP A 17 -5.29 -4.45 -11.43
CA ASP A 17 -5.67 -3.79 -12.68
C ASP A 17 -6.33 -4.75 -13.67
N GLU A 18 -6.87 -4.18 -14.76
CA GLU A 18 -7.55 -4.99 -15.79
C GLU A 18 -6.62 -6.03 -16.44
N VAL A 19 -5.32 -5.76 -16.52
CA VAL A 19 -4.33 -6.67 -17.12
C VAL A 19 -4.12 -7.89 -16.23
N LEU A 20 -4.00 -7.67 -14.92
CA LEU A 20 -3.87 -8.73 -13.94
C LEU A 20 -5.15 -9.55 -13.84
N ILE A 21 -6.32 -8.90 -13.84
CA ILE A 21 -7.62 -9.58 -13.84
C ILE A 21 -7.75 -10.48 -15.08
N LYS A 22 -7.46 -9.98 -16.29
CA LYS A 22 -7.48 -10.79 -17.53
C LYS A 22 -6.51 -11.97 -17.45
N SER A 23 -5.32 -11.75 -16.91
CA SER A 23 -4.32 -12.80 -16.71
C SER A 23 -4.81 -13.88 -15.75
N TYR A 24 -5.39 -13.47 -14.61
CA TYR A 24 -5.98 -14.39 -13.63
C TYR A 24 -7.11 -15.23 -14.24
N LEU A 25 -8.03 -14.62 -14.97
CA LEU A 25 -9.15 -15.33 -15.61
C LEU A 25 -8.66 -16.31 -16.70
N THR A 26 -7.63 -15.94 -17.45
CA THR A 26 -7.00 -16.83 -18.44
C THR A 26 -6.38 -18.07 -17.79
N LEU A 27 -5.73 -17.89 -16.63
CA LEU A 27 -5.18 -19.01 -15.87
C LEU A 27 -6.28 -19.87 -15.24
N LYS A 28 -7.35 -19.24 -14.74
CA LYS A 28 -8.53 -19.95 -14.21
C LYS A 28 -9.17 -20.86 -15.26
N ALA A 29 -9.34 -20.36 -16.48
CA ALA A 29 -9.94 -21.12 -17.58
C ALA A 29 -9.09 -22.31 -18.04
N LYS A 30 -7.80 -22.38 -17.63
CA LYS A 30 -6.86 -23.47 -17.91
C LYS A 30 -6.62 -24.38 -16.70
N ASP A 31 -7.32 -24.16 -15.59
CA ASP A 31 -7.11 -24.83 -14.30
C ASP A 31 -5.67 -24.68 -13.73
N TYR A 32 -4.97 -23.61 -14.11
CA TYR A 32 -3.59 -23.31 -13.68
C TYR A 32 -3.55 -22.60 -12.32
N THR A 33 -3.94 -23.36 -11.29
CA THR A 33 -4.14 -22.82 -9.93
C THR A 33 -2.84 -22.29 -9.31
N ASP A 34 -1.70 -22.97 -9.51
CA ASP A 34 -0.41 -22.54 -8.97
C ASP A 34 0.05 -21.21 -9.57
N GLU A 35 -0.16 -21.01 -10.87
CA GLU A 35 0.11 -19.75 -11.56
C GLU A 35 -0.82 -18.63 -11.06
N GLN A 36 -2.10 -18.93 -10.80
CA GLN A 36 -3.02 -17.97 -10.20
C GLN A 36 -2.53 -17.51 -8.82
N LEU A 37 -2.12 -18.46 -7.97
CA LEU A 37 -1.59 -18.15 -6.64
C LEU A 37 -0.29 -17.34 -6.73
N ARG A 38 0.60 -17.70 -7.67
CA ARG A 38 1.84 -16.95 -7.90
C ARG A 38 1.58 -15.53 -8.37
N LEU A 39 0.62 -15.32 -9.26
CA LEU A 39 0.21 -14.01 -9.74
C LEU A 39 -0.28 -13.12 -8.58
N LEU A 40 -1.16 -13.67 -7.71
CA LEU A 40 -1.67 -12.95 -6.54
C LEU A 40 -0.58 -12.68 -5.49
N ALA A 41 0.34 -13.63 -5.27
CA ALA A 41 1.46 -13.43 -4.35
C ALA A 41 2.40 -12.30 -4.83
N CYS A 42 2.64 -12.21 -6.14
CA CYS A 42 3.41 -11.11 -6.72
C CYS A 42 2.72 -9.76 -6.49
N HIS A 43 1.42 -9.66 -6.77
CA HIS A 43 0.65 -8.44 -6.51
C HIS A 43 0.69 -8.02 -5.04
N ARG A 44 0.54 -8.98 -4.11
CA ARG A 44 0.66 -8.72 -2.67
C ARG A 44 2.04 -8.15 -2.29
N CYS A 45 3.12 -8.65 -2.88
CA CYS A 45 4.47 -8.13 -2.66
C CYS A 45 4.63 -6.68 -3.17
N ASN A 46 4.01 -6.34 -4.30
CA ASN A 46 4.01 -4.98 -4.83
C ASN A 46 3.28 -4.02 -3.89
N LEU A 47 2.07 -4.37 -3.44
CA LEU A 47 1.31 -3.58 -2.46
C LEU A 47 2.11 -3.36 -1.16
N MET A 48 2.78 -4.40 -0.67
CA MET A 48 3.63 -4.30 0.52
C MET A 48 4.81 -3.35 0.30
N THR A 49 5.40 -3.37 -0.90
CA THR A 49 6.51 -2.49 -1.26
C THR A 49 6.06 -1.03 -1.31
N GLU A 50 4.89 -0.77 -1.90
CA GLU A 50 4.29 0.58 -1.92
C GLU A 50 3.96 1.07 -0.51
N LEU A 51 3.37 0.21 0.32
CA LEU A 51 3.07 0.51 1.73
C LEU A 51 4.34 0.88 2.49
N HIS A 52 5.39 0.07 2.40
CA HIS A 52 6.68 0.37 3.03
C HIS A 52 7.31 1.66 2.49
N GLY A 53 7.15 1.95 1.20
CA GLY A 53 7.59 3.20 0.60
C GLY A 53 6.87 4.42 1.18
N ASN A 54 5.56 4.32 1.36
CA ASN A 54 4.74 5.38 1.97
C ASN A 54 5.04 5.54 3.46
N GLN A 55 5.23 4.45 4.21
CA GLN A 55 5.62 4.49 5.61
C GLN A 55 6.92 5.29 5.80
N LYS A 56 7.95 5.00 4.99
CA LYS A 56 9.22 5.75 5.04
C LYS A 56 9.04 7.25 4.79
N LYS A 57 8.12 7.64 3.89
CA LYS A 57 7.83 9.06 3.64
C LYS A 57 7.15 9.70 4.84
N ILE A 58 6.19 9.01 5.45
CA ILE A 58 5.49 9.47 6.67
C ILE A 58 6.48 9.66 7.81
N ASP A 59 7.37 8.69 8.06
CA ASP A 59 8.37 8.78 9.12
C ASP A 59 9.26 10.03 8.97
N ARG A 60 9.61 10.40 7.72
CA ARG A 60 10.39 11.62 7.42
C ARG A 60 9.58 12.89 7.69
N LEU A 61 8.31 12.91 7.30
CA LEU A 61 7.42 14.04 7.57
C LEU A 61 7.19 14.21 9.07
N ASP A 62 6.95 13.13 9.80
CA ASP A 62 6.76 13.15 11.25
C ASP A 62 7.99 13.68 11.97
N TYR A 63 9.19 13.27 11.55
CA TYR A 63 10.44 13.82 12.07
C TYR A 63 10.56 15.33 11.81
N LEU A 64 10.24 15.79 10.60
CA LEU A 64 10.28 17.22 10.26
C LEU A 64 9.27 18.01 11.10
N ILE A 65 8.06 17.51 11.26
CA ILE A 65 7.01 18.12 12.10
C ILE A 65 7.48 18.19 13.55
N TYR A 66 8.06 17.11 14.09
CA TYR A 66 8.62 17.09 15.44
C TYR A 66 9.70 18.16 15.60
N PHE A 67 10.63 18.25 14.64
CA PHE A 67 11.71 19.24 14.68
C PHE A 67 11.16 20.68 14.70
N ILE A 68 10.20 21.01 13.83
CA ILE A 68 9.56 22.33 13.79
C ILE A 68 8.88 22.65 15.12
N LYS A 69 8.08 21.70 15.66
CA LYS A 69 7.39 21.88 16.96
C LYS A 69 8.37 22.08 18.11
N LYS A 70 9.50 21.38 18.09
CA LYS A 70 10.55 21.53 19.09
C LYS A 70 11.19 22.92 19.02
N SER A 71 11.53 23.41 17.84
CA SER A 71 12.12 24.74 17.64
C SER A 71 11.23 25.86 18.16
N ILE A 72 9.93 25.79 17.88
CA ILE A 72 8.92 26.75 18.40
C ILE A 72 8.86 26.70 19.95
N SER A 73 8.98 25.51 20.53
CA SER A 73 8.95 25.33 21.99
C SER A 73 10.21 25.86 22.68
N THR A 74 11.36 25.89 21.99
CA THR A 74 12.60 26.48 22.49
C THR A 74 12.66 27.99 22.36
N GLU A 75 12.10 28.59 21.31
CA GLU A 75 12.03 30.07 21.17
C GLU A 75 11.14 30.69 22.26
N ASN A 76 10.05 30.03 22.67
CA ASN A 76 9.20 30.48 23.77
C ASN A 76 9.87 30.46 25.16
N ARG A 77 11.09 29.94 25.30
CA ARG A 77 11.84 29.89 26.58
C ARG A 77 13.02 30.87 26.65
N LEU A 78 13.34 31.58 25.57
CA LEU A 78 14.43 32.57 25.51
C LEU A 78 13.97 34.00 25.90
N GLY A 79 12.67 34.21 26.13
CA GLY A 79 12.11 35.46 26.64
C GLY A 79 12.12 35.62 28.17
N ASP A 80 12.49 34.58 28.91
CA ASP A 80 12.47 34.52 30.38
C ASP A 80 13.87 34.27 30.99
N LEU A 81 14.94 34.81 30.38
CA LEU A 81 16.23 34.91 31.06
C LEU A 81 16.43 36.36 31.57
N PRO A 82 16.77 36.56 32.86
CA PRO A 82 16.96 37.89 33.45
C PRO A 82 18.11 38.67 32.82
#